data_AF-A0A6B3CYV6-F1
#
_entry.id   AF-A0A6B3CYV6-F1
#
_cell.length_a   1.000
_cell.length_b   1.000
_cell.length_c   1.000
_cell.angle_alpha   90.00
_cell.angle_beta   90.00
_cell.angle_gamma   90.00
#
_symmetry.space_group_name_H-M   'P 1'
#
loop_
_entity.id
_entity.type
_entity.pdbx_description
1 polymer ?
#
loop_
_entity_poly.entity_id
_entity_poly.type
_entity_poly.pdbx_seq_one_letter_code
_entity_poly.pdbx_strand_id
1 'polypeptide(L)'
;DRPDDTRVLQVSIGEYDRRGWGPGGHDLHWWCTSATSAHGAGEPVYVSYRPELIELMGKAGYDRLVELCEERLASQLPLVAP
;
A
#
# COMPACT_ATOMS: atom_id res chain seq x y z
N ASP A 1 -9.96 11.21 -20.51
CA ASP A 1 -10.04 10.80 -21.92
C ASP A 1 -8.69 10.94 -22.57
N ARG A 2 -8.29 9.92 -23.33
CA ARG A 2 -7.05 9.95 -24.11
C ARG A 2 -7.34 10.52 -25.51
N PRO A 3 -6.31 11.03 -26.23
CA PRO A 3 -6.48 11.61 -27.57
C PRO A 3 -7.02 10.63 -28.62
N ASP A 4 -6.99 9.33 -28.33
CA ASP A 4 -7.49 8.24 -29.18
C ASP A 4 -8.92 7.81 -28.83
N ASP A 5 -9.67 8.64 -28.08
CA ASP A 5 -11.01 8.37 -27.57
C ASP A 5 -11.13 7.14 -26.66
N THR A 6 -10.01 6.52 -26.27
CA THR A 6 -10.04 5.39 -25.33
C THR A 6 -10.28 5.87 -23.91
N ARG A 7 -11.04 5.05 -23.16
CA ARG A 7 -11.30 5.24 -21.74
C ARG A 7 -10.55 4.19 -20.93
N VAL A 8 -9.83 4.65 -19.92
CA VAL A 8 -9.10 3.79 -18.98
C VAL A 8 -9.67 4.02 -17.59
N LEU A 9 -10.07 2.95 -16.93
CA LEU A 9 -10.34 2.97 -15.51
C LEU A 9 -8.99 2.90 -14.78
N GLN A 10 -8.70 3.93 -13.99
CA GLN A 10 -7.54 3.95 -13.11
C GLN A 10 -8.03 3.84 -11.66
N VAL A 11 -7.55 2.82 -10.96
CA VAL A 11 -7.75 2.67 -9.52
C VAL A 11 -6.41 2.87 -8.84
N SER A 12 -6.38 3.72 -7.81
CA SER A 12 -5.18 3.97 -7.01
C SER A 12 -5.39 3.44 -5.61
N ILE A 13 -4.47 2.60 -5.16
CA ILE A 13 -4.39 2.12 -3.78
C ILE A 13 -3.22 2.87 -3.15
N GLY A 14 -3.51 3.62 -2.11
CA GLY A 14 -2.55 4.48 -1.45
C GLY A 14 -2.72 4.46 0.05
N GLU A 15 -1.71 4.99 0.70
CA GLU A 15 -1.75 5.23 2.12
C GLU A 15 -2.86 6.22 2.49
N TYR A 16 -3.63 5.93 3.55
CA TYR A 16 -4.60 6.87 4.07
C TYR A 16 -4.01 7.65 5.24
N ASP A 17 -3.71 8.94 5.01
CA ASP A 17 -3.09 9.79 6.02
C ASP A 17 -4.08 10.64 6.83
N ARG A 18 -3.58 11.32 7.88
CA ARG A 18 -4.39 12.20 8.75
C ARG A 18 -5.19 13.26 7.98
N ARG A 19 -4.67 13.77 6.86
CA ARG A 19 -5.31 14.80 6.03
C ARG A 19 -6.54 14.25 5.31
N GLY A 20 -6.59 12.93 5.06
CA GLY A 20 -7.73 12.26 4.43
C GLY A 20 -8.99 12.26 5.29
N TRP A 21 -8.88 12.36 6.61
CA TRP A 21 -10.04 12.18 7.51
C TRP A 21 -10.98 13.38 7.62
N GLY A 22 -10.53 14.58 7.23
CA GLY A 22 -11.29 15.81 7.45
C GLY A 22 -11.51 16.13 8.95
N PRO A 23 -12.46 17.03 9.28
CA PRO A 23 -12.65 17.54 10.64
C PRO A 23 -13.01 16.47 11.69
N GLY A 24 -13.63 15.36 11.27
CA GLY A 24 -14.03 14.27 12.17
C GLY A 24 -12.90 13.29 12.54
N GLY A 25 -11.71 13.45 11.97
CA GLY A 25 -10.57 12.55 12.25
C GLY A 25 -10.07 12.60 13.70
N HIS A 26 -10.40 13.65 14.46
CA HIS A 26 -9.98 13.82 15.85
C HIS A 26 -10.72 12.91 16.84
N ASP A 27 -11.93 12.47 16.48
CA ASP A 27 -12.77 11.62 17.33
C ASP A 27 -12.51 10.12 17.12
N LEU A 28 -11.62 9.77 16.19
CA LEU A 28 -11.26 8.39 15.88
C LEU A 28 -9.94 8.03 16.58
N HIS A 29 -9.91 6.86 17.22
CA HIS A 29 -8.71 6.30 17.86
C HIS A 29 -7.64 5.80 16.87
N TRP A 30 -7.81 6.03 15.56
CA TRP A 30 -7.06 5.32 14.53
C TRP A 30 -5.61 5.83 14.34
N TRP A 31 -4.73 4.87 14.04
CA TRP A 31 -3.33 5.11 13.71
C TRP A 31 -3.18 5.31 12.20
N CYS A 32 -2.78 6.50 11.79
CA CYS A 32 -2.31 6.72 10.43
C CYS A 32 -1.18 5.71 10.13
N THR A 33 -1.22 5.01 9.00
CA THR A 33 -0.13 4.12 8.58
C THR A 33 1.19 4.88 8.41
N SER A 34 1.14 6.22 8.38
CA SER A 34 2.35 7.05 8.35
C SER A 34 3.06 7.12 9.70
N ALA A 35 2.41 6.66 10.78
CA ALA A 35 3.03 6.49 12.07
C ALA A 35 3.69 5.12 12.13
N THR A 36 5.00 5.08 12.40
CA THR A 36 5.77 3.83 12.52
C THR A 36 5.24 2.90 13.61
N SER A 37 4.55 3.45 14.63
CA SER A 37 3.86 2.66 15.65
C SER A 37 2.74 1.79 15.09
N ALA A 38 2.24 2.07 13.87
CA ALA A 38 1.29 1.23 13.15
C ALA A 38 1.96 0.03 12.46
N HIS A 39 3.30 -0.02 12.37
CA HIS A 39 4.06 -1.06 11.66
C HIS A 39 4.49 -2.20 12.60
N GLY A 40 3.56 -2.68 13.43
CA GLY A 40 3.82 -3.75 14.41
C GLY A 40 3.46 -5.15 13.93
N ALA A 41 2.95 -5.31 12.70
CA ALA A 41 2.54 -6.60 12.18
C ALA A 41 3.75 -7.51 11.88
N GLY A 42 3.59 -8.82 12.09
CA GLY A 42 4.66 -9.79 11.84
C GLY A 42 4.92 -10.07 10.36
N GLU A 43 3.92 -9.80 9.51
CA GLU A 43 4.01 -10.02 8.07
C GLU A 43 3.79 -8.71 7.30
N PRO A 44 4.46 -8.50 6.15
CA PRO A 44 4.20 -7.36 5.29
C PRO A 44 2.73 -7.27 4.86
N VAL A 45 2.25 -6.06 4.60
CA VAL A 45 0.85 -5.82 4.20
C VAL A 45 0.48 -6.58 2.92
N TYR A 46 1.38 -6.64 1.92
CA TYR A 46 1.08 -7.37 0.67
C TYR A 46 0.89 -8.88 0.88
N VAL A 47 1.44 -9.44 1.97
CA VAL A 47 1.26 -10.85 2.35
C VAL A 47 -0.03 -11.01 3.16
N SER A 48 -0.18 -10.21 4.22
CA SER A 48 -1.30 -10.36 5.17
C SER A 48 -2.66 -9.96 4.60
N TYR A 49 -2.70 -9.05 3.62
CA TYR A 49 -3.94 -8.56 2.95
C TYR A 49 -4.10 -9.12 1.53
N ARG A 50 -3.53 -10.30 1.24
CA ARG A 50 -3.55 -10.90 -0.09
C ARG A 50 -4.95 -10.98 -0.73
N PRO A 51 -6.00 -11.47 -0.04
CA PRO A 51 -7.34 -11.56 -0.64
C PRO A 51 -7.88 -10.19 -1.07
N GLU A 52 -7.83 -9.21 -0.18
CA GLU A 52 -8.35 -7.85 -0.41
C GLU A 52 -7.61 -7.15 -1.55
N LEU A 53 -6.29 -7.29 -1.59
CA LEU A 53 -5.48 -6.71 -2.65
C LEU A 53 -5.79 -7.34 -4.00
N ILE A 54 -5.96 -8.67 -4.08
CA ILE A 54 -6.37 -9.36 -5.32
C ILE A 54 -7.73 -8.87 -5.80
N GLU A 55 -8.70 -8.69 -4.90
CA GLU A 55 -10.03 -8.16 -5.27
C GLU A 55 -9.96 -6.72 -5.82
N LEU A 56 -9.12 -5.86 -5.22
CA LEU A 56 -9.02 -4.45 -5.62
C LEU A 56 -8.24 -4.22 -6.92
N MET A 57 -7.17 -4.98 -7.17
CA MET A 57 -6.26 -4.75 -8.31
C MET A 57 -6.25 -5.88 -9.36
N GLY A 58 -6.95 -6.98 -9.09
CA GLY A 58 -6.87 -8.21 -9.86
C GLY A 58 -5.59 -9.01 -9.62
N LYS A 59 -5.62 -10.30 -9.94
CA LYS A 59 -4.49 -11.22 -9.71
C LYS A 59 -3.20 -10.74 -10.38
N ALA A 60 -3.26 -10.29 -11.64
CA ALA A 60 -2.08 -9.85 -12.37
C ALA A 60 -1.42 -8.60 -11.73
N GLY A 61 -2.23 -7.67 -11.23
CA GLY A 61 -1.72 -6.52 -10.48
C GLY A 61 -1.06 -6.95 -9.17
N TYR A 62 -1.68 -7.89 -8.46
CA TYR A 62 -1.15 -8.42 -7.20
C TYR A 62 0.17 -9.17 -7.40
N ASP A 63 0.27 -10.01 -8.44
CA ASP A 63 1.52 -10.73 -8.75
C ASP A 63 2.66 -9.72 -9.00
N ARG A 64 2.39 -8.63 -9.73
CA ARG A 64 3.39 -7.58 -9.95
C ARG A 64 3.76 -6.82 -8.68
N LEU A 65 2.80 -6.59 -7.78
CA LEU A 65 3.07 -6.00 -6.46
C LEU A 65 4.01 -6.89 -5.64
N VAL A 66 3.74 -8.21 -5.60
CA VAL A 66 4.57 -9.18 -4.89
C VAL A 66 6.01 -9.11 -5.40
N GLU A 67 6.23 -9.18 -6.72
CA GLU A 67 7.56 -9.08 -7.31
C GLU A 67 8.32 -7.83 -6.83
N LEU A 68 7.69 -6.66 -6.91
CA LEU A 68 8.29 -5.40 -6.49
C LEU A 68 8.62 -5.37 -5.00
N CYS A 69 7.74 -5.92 -4.16
CA CYS A 69 7.96 -6.01 -2.72
C CYS A 69 9.10 -6.97 -2.37
N GLU A 70 9.15 -8.14 -2.99
CA GLU A 70 10.22 -9.13 -2.78
C GLU A 70 11.57 -8.60 -3.28
N GLU A 71 11.60 -7.96 -4.46
CA GLU A 71 12.80 -7.25 -4.97
C GLU A 71 13.28 -6.21 -3.96
N ARG A 72 12.36 -5.42 -3.39
CA ARG A 72 12.69 -4.41 -2.37
C ARG A 72 13.26 -5.05 -1.11
N LEU A 73 12.65 -6.12 -0.61
CA LEU A 73 13.12 -6.83 0.59
C LEU A 73 14.49 -7.48 0.36
N ALA A 74 14.70 -8.11 -0.80
CA ALA A 74 15.98 -8.70 -1.18
C ALA A 74 17.09 -7.64 -1.38
N SER A 75 16.73 -6.43 -1.81
CA SER A 75 17.66 -5.31 -2.01
C SER A 75 18.08 -4.62 -0.70
N GLN A 76 17.47 -4.94 0.44
CA GLN A 76 17.91 -4.43 1.74
C GLN A 76 19.26 -5.07 2.08
N LEU A 77 20.34 -4.38 1.72
CA LEU A 77 21.66 -4.62 2.28
C LEU A 77 21.55 -4.56 3.81
N PRO A 78 22.24 -5.43 4.57
CA PRO A 78 22.39 -5.18 6.00
C PRO A 78 22.96 -3.76 6.14
N LEU A 79 22.23 -2.90 6.85
CA LEU A 79 22.75 -1.60 7.26
C LEU A 79 23.94 -1.87 8.17
N VAL A 80 25.13 -1.96 7.59
CA VAL A 80 26.39 -1.93 8.34
C VAL A 80 26.57 -0.47 8.76
N ALA A 81 26.07 -0.15 9.96
CA ALA A 81 26.44 1.08 10.63
C ALA A 81 27.93 0.97 11.07
N PRO A 82 28.73 2.05 10.97
CA PRO A 82 30.04 2.10 11.62
C PRO A 82 29.93 2.08 13.15
#